data_AF-A0A8H7B8G1-F1
#
_entry.id   AF-A0A8H7B8G1-F1
#
_cell.length_a   1.000
_cell.length_b   1.000
_cell.length_c   1.000
_cell.angle_alpha   90.00
_cell.angle_beta   90.00
_cell.angle_gamma   90.00
#
_symmetry.space_group_name_H-M   'P 1'
#
loop_
_entity.id
_entity.type
_entity.pdbx_description
1 polymer ?
#
loop_
_entity_poly.entity_id
_entity_poly.type
_entity_poly.pdbx_seq_one_letter_code
_entity_poly.pdbx_strand_id
1 'polypeptide(L)'
;MRSFALILIALAASSTSAFDIWPRSASKCPSVWSDVASELQSDFAGCGADAHGAIRAPFHDCINNGCDGSLILTDECSRSENAGLSAICKKLKGWSDKYNVTAADMIQFAAATAISACPLGPRVQALVGRKDSSKAAPVGSVPSSRGTLISILGAFGAKGFSADDVVALMGTHSVALQFNDDPSQAGKSLDSTPSTYDNTFYKETKDGTAPYSLQSDVLLSNSSQTAKTWSSFADDADAWSSAFTGAWNRFAVIGSDASKLQDCSSLIPSSSASKKRQAFNARFTKMMSAKFRV
;
A
#
# COMPACT_ATOMS: atom_id res chain seq x y z
N MET A 1 -10.66 4.75 65.60
CA MET A 1 -10.23 5.07 64.23
C MET A 1 -9.74 3.78 63.59
N ARG A 2 -10.45 3.23 62.59
CA ARG A 2 -10.06 1.99 61.91
C ARG A 2 -9.49 2.35 60.53
N SER A 3 -8.21 2.10 60.30
CA SER A 3 -7.55 2.30 59.01
C SER A 3 -7.92 1.18 58.06
N PHE A 4 -8.45 1.53 56.88
CA PHE A 4 -8.65 0.62 55.76
C PHE A 4 -7.46 0.76 54.80
N ALA A 5 -6.72 -0.33 54.59
CA ALA A 5 -5.68 -0.40 53.56
C ALA A 5 -6.33 -0.81 52.22
N LEU A 6 -6.24 0.06 51.21
CA LEU A 6 -6.64 -0.23 49.83
C LEU A 6 -5.52 -1.03 49.14
N ILE A 7 -5.83 -2.28 48.76
CA ILE A 7 -4.96 -3.11 47.93
C ILE A 7 -5.24 -2.74 46.47
N LEU A 8 -4.27 -2.10 45.81
CA LEU A 8 -4.26 -1.89 44.36
C LEU A 8 -3.83 -3.19 43.67
N ILE A 9 -4.77 -3.85 43.01
CA ILE A 9 -4.48 -4.98 42.10
C ILE A 9 -4.01 -4.39 40.78
N ALA A 10 -2.71 -4.49 40.50
CA ALA A 10 -2.18 -4.18 39.18
C ALA A 10 -2.63 -5.27 38.19
N LEU A 11 -3.53 -4.94 37.26
CA LEU A 11 -3.77 -5.76 36.08
C LEU A 11 -2.53 -5.66 35.19
N ALA A 12 -1.73 -6.72 35.17
CA ALA A 12 -0.73 -6.90 34.13
C ALA A 12 -1.46 -7.07 32.79
N ALA A 13 -1.38 -6.04 31.93
CA ALA A 13 -1.78 -6.17 30.55
C ALA A 13 -0.76 -7.10 29.86
N SER A 14 -1.12 -8.37 29.71
CA SER A 14 -0.38 -9.30 28.87
C SER A 14 -0.38 -8.77 27.45
N SER A 15 0.77 -8.31 26.97
CA SER A 15 0.99 -7.99 25.57
C SER A 15 0.88 -9.27 24.75
N THR A 16 -0.32 -9.56 24.26
CA THR A 16 -0.53 -10.57 23.22
C THR A 16 0.18 -10.07 21.97
N SER A 17 1.38 -10.59 21.73
CA SER A 17 2.11 -10.42 20.49
C SER A 17 1.19 -10.78 19.32
N ALA A 18 1.03 -9.86 18.36
CA ALA A 18 0.14 -9.94 17.20
C ALA A 18 0.49 -11.05 16.17
N PHE A 19 1.21 -12.10 16.58
CA PHE A 19 1.67 -13.17 15.70
C PHE A 19 0.66 -14.32 15.52
N ASP A 20 -0.42 -14.39 16.32
CA ASP A 20 -1.35 -15.54 16.32
C ASP A 20 -2.75 -15.27 15.74
N ILE A 21 -2.96 -14.16 15.01
CA ILE A 21 -4.24 -13.86 14.32
C ILE A 21 -4.22 -14.37 12.86
N TRP A 22 -3.25 -15.20 12.49
CA TRP A 22 -3.03 -15.63 11.11
C TRP A 22 -4.08 -16.67 10.65
N PRO A 23 -4.56 -16.60 9.39
CA PRO A 23 -5.48 -17.58 8.83
C PRO A 23 -4.96 -19.01 9.00
N ARG A 24 -5.80 -19.90 9.54
CA ARG A 24 -5.49 -21.33 9.57
C ARG A 24 -5.32 -21.78 8.12
N SER A 25 -4.13 -22.26 7.80
CA SER A 25 -3.65 -22.84 6.53
C SER A 25 -4.43 -24.11 6.09
N ALA A 26 -5.73 -24.21 6.35
CA ALA A 26 -6.49 -25.46 6.24
C ALA A 26 -7.13 -25.67 4.86
N SER A 27 -7.54 -24.61 4.15
CA SER A 27 -8.10 -24.73 2.80
C SER A 27 -7.07 -24.34 1.73
N LYS A 28 -7.19 -24.95 0.54
CA LYS A 28 -6.40 -24.55 -0.64
C LYS A 28 -6.99 -23.27 -1.22
N CYS A 29 -6.16 -22.40 -1.78
CA CYS A 29 -6.62 -21.25 -2.55
C CYS A 29 -7.59 -21.69 -3.67
N PRO A 30 -8.76 -21.05 -3.86
CA PRO A 30 -9.70 -21.40 -4.93
C PRO A 30 -9.02 -21.31 -6.30
N SER A 31 -9.25 -22.32 -7.16
CA SER A 31 -8.52 -22.47 -8.43
C SER A 31 -8.67 -21.29 -9.38
N VAL A 32 -9.79 -20.56 -9.32
CA VAL A 32 -10.04 -19.36 -10.13
C VAL A 32 -8.95 -18.29 -9.96
N TRP A 33 -8.34 -18.21 -8.78
CA TRP A 33 -7.30 -17.22 -8.50
C TRP A 33 -6.00 -17.49 -9.25
N SER A 34 -5.75 -18.72 -9.72
CA SER A 34 -4.60 -19.00 -10.58
C SER A 34 -4.74 -18.32 -11.94
N ASP A 35 -5.94 -18.33 -12.53
CA ASP A 35 -6.23 -17.67 -13.80
C ASP A 35 -6.18 -16.14 -13.63
N VAL A 36 -6.79 -15.64 -12.55
CA VAL A 36 -6.73 -14.21 -12.17
C VAL A 36 -5.28 -13.75 -12.01
N ALA A 37 -4.45 -14.51 -11.28
CA ALA A 37 -3.05 -14.16 -11.06
C ALA A 37 -2.26 -14.10 -12.37
N SER A 38 -2.45 -15.07 -13.26
CA SER A 38 -1.77 -15.12 -14.56
C SER A 38 -2.09 -13.90 -15.41
N GLU A 39 -3.38 -13.56 -15.54
CA GLU A 39 -3.79 -12.44 -16.40
C GLU A 39 -3.38 -11.08 -15.78
N LEU A 40 -3.53 -10.89 -14.47
CA LEU A 40 -3.09 -9.67 -13.79
C LEU A 40 -1.56 -9.48 -13.84
N GLN A 41 -0.77 -10.55 -13.73
CA GLN A 41 0.69 -10.48 -13.87
C GLN A 41 1.09 -9.99 -15.27
N SER A 42 0.42 -10.49 -16.31
CA SER A 42 0.66 -10.03 -17.67
C SER A 42 0.23 -8.57 -17.86
N ASP A 43 -0.89 -8.18 -17.27
CA ASP A 43 -1.48 -6.86 -17.42
C ASP A 43 -0.69 -5.76 -16.69
N PHE A 44 -0.10 -6.09 -15.54
CA PHE A 44 0.71 -5.17 -14.74
C PHE A 44 2.21 -5.22 -15.06
N ALA A 45 2.60 -6.01 -16.07
CA ALA A 45 3.99 -6.11 -16.51
C ALA A 45 4.58 -4.74 -16.83
N GLY A 46 5.74 -4.43 -16.24
CA GLY A 46 6.43 -3.16 -16.47
C GLY A 46 6.00 -2.01 -15.56
N CYS A 47 5.13 -2.24 -14.57
CA CYS A 47 4.71 -1.22 -13.60
C CYS A 47 4.15 0.04 -14.28
N GLY A 48 3.06 -0.16 -15.04
CA GLY A 48 2.37 0.90 -15.77
C GLY A 48 1.20 1.52 -15.02
N ALA A 49 0.41 2.35 -15.71
CA ALA A 49 -0.72 3.08 -15.12
C ALA A 49 -1.74 2.17 -14.39
N ASP A 50 -2.04 1.00 -14.95
CA ASP A 50 -2.97 0.05 -14.33
C ASP A 50 -2.39 -0.55 -13.04
N ALA A 51 -1.08 -0.84 -12.99
CA ALA A 51 -0.40 -1.29 -11.78
C ALA A 51 -0.43 -0.20 -10.69
N HIS A 52 -0.12 1.06 -11.05
CA HIS A 52 -0.19 2.20 -10.12
C HIS A 52 -1.60 2.40 -9.57
N GLY A 53 -2.60 2.34 -10.44
CA GLY A 53 -4.01 2.42 -10.05
C GLY A 53 -4.42 1.28 -9.13
N ALA A 54 -3.98 0.05 -9.41
CA ALA A 54 -4.29 -1.12 -8.59
C ALA A 54 -3.62 -1.04 -7.21
N ILE A 55 -2.42 -0.48 -7.10
CA ILE A 55 -1.74 -0.23 -5.81
C ILE A 55 -2.46 0.85 -5.01
N ARG A 56 -3.00 1.89 -5.67
CA ARG A 56 -3.75 2.98 -5.03
C ARG A 56 -5.13 2.53 -4.53
N ALA A 57 -5.83 1.67 -5.27
CA ALA A 57 -7.23 1.33 -4.99
C ALA A 57 -7.50 0.80 -3.56
N PRO A 58 -6.68 -0.09 -2.96
CA PRO A 58 -6.85 -0.52 -1.58
C PRO A 58 -6.95 0.61 -0.57
N PHE A 59 -6.14 1.67 -0.70
CA PHE A 59 -6.18 2.79 0.23
C PHE A 59 -7.56 3.46 0.22
N HIS A 60 -8.09 3.69 -0.98
CA HIS A 60 -9.36 4.36 -1.20
C HIS A 60 -10.59 3.49 -0.85
N ASP A 61 -10.47 2.16 -0.87
CA ASP A 61 -11.50 1.24 -0.40
C ASP A 61 -11.45 1.10 1.15
N CYS A 62 -10.26 0.83 1.70
CA CYS A 62 -10.13 0.33 3.06
C CYS A 62 -10.18 1.40 4.16
N ILE A 63 -9.67 2.61 3.92
CA ILE A 63 -9.35 3.56 5.01
C ILE A 63 -10.59 4.01 5.79
N ASN A 64 -11.79 3.94 5.21
CA ASN A 64 -13.03 4.40 5.85
C ASN A 64 -13.92 3.25 6.32
N ASN A 65 -14.43 2.43 5.38
CA ASN A 65 -15.40 1.37 5.67
C ASN A 65 -14.77 -0.03 5.80
N GLY A 66 -13.47 -0.16 5.56
CA GLY A 66 -12.78 -1.44 5.47
C GLY A 66 -12.69 -1.93 4.03
N CYS A 67 -11.86 -2.95 3.81
CA CYS A 67 -11.62 -3.51 2.50
C CYS A 67 -12.83 -4.36 2.08
N ASP A 68 -13.87 -3.72 1.54
CA ASP A 68 -15.18 -4.34 1.32
C ASP A 68 -15.71 -4.16 -0.11
N GLY A 69 -14.89 -3.60 -1.01
CA GLY A 69 -15.23 -3.40 -2.42
C GLY A 69 -16.22 -2.27 -2.68
N SER A 70 -16.67 -1.54 -1.64
CA SER A 70 -17.62 -0.44 -1.76
C SER A 70 -17.12 0.66 -2.70
N LEU A 71 -15.80 0.85 -2.81
CA LEU A 71 -15.16 1.76 -3.77
C LEU A 71 -15.70 1.56 -5.20
N ILE A 72 -15.80 0.31 -5.64
CA ILE A 72 -16.27 -0.07 -6.98
C ILE A 72 -17.80 -0.24 -6.99
N LEU A 73 -18.36 -0.88 -5.97
CA LEU A 73 -19.76 -1.31 -5.97
C LEU A 73 -20.76 -0.19 -5.73
N THR A 74 -20.30 0.95 -5.19
CA THR A 74 -21.16 2.07 -4.82
C THR A 74 -20.78 3.38 -5.53
N ASP A 75 -20.07 3.25 -6.66
CA ASP A 75 -19.64 4.35 -7.53
C ASP A 75 -18.82 5.42 -6.80
N GLU A 76 -17.95 5.02 -5.85
CA GLU A 76 -17.10 6.00 -5.17
C GLU A 76 -15.95 6.46 -6.06
N CYS A 77 -15.55 5.66 -7.05
CA CYS A 77 -14.47 6.02 -7.99
C CYS A 77 -14.79 7.22 -8.88
N SER A 78 -16.04 7.69 -8.93
CA SER A 78 -16.46 8.91 -9.64
C SER A 78 -16.37 10.17 -8.77
N ARG A 79 -16.15 10.02 -7.46
CA ARG A 79 -16.08 11.13 -6.50
C ARG A 79 -14.77 11.89 -6.60
N SER A 80 -14.81 13.17 -6.22
CA SER A 80 -13.66 14.08 -6.26
C SER A 80 -12.45 13.59 -5.47
N GLU A 81 -12.67 13.02 -4.28
CA GLU A 81 -11.63 12.47 -3.41
C GLU A 81 -10.93 11.22 -4.00
N ASN A 82 -11.57 10.59 -4.98
CA ASN A 82 -11.11 9.38 -5.66
C ASN A 82 -10.71 9.67 -7.12
N ALA A 83 -10.55 10.94 -7.50
CA ALA A 83 -10.22 11.34 -8.86
C ALA A 83 -8.99 10.58 -9.40
N GLY A 84 -9.11 10.09 -10.63
CA GLY A 84 -8.11 9.27 -11.32
C GLY A 84 -8.28 7.75 -11.13
N LEU A 85 -9.19 7.28 -10.27
CA LEU A 85 -9.41 5.83 -10.06
C LEU A 85 -10.45 5.21 -11.01
N SER A 86 -11.25 5.99 -11.73
CA SER A 86 -12.39 5.46 -12.50
C SER A 86 -11.98 4.41 -13.55
N ALA A 87 -10.84 4.61 -14.23
CA ALA A 87 -10.35 3.66 -15.24
C ALA A 87 -9.96 2.30 -14.62
N ILE A 88 -9.17 2.32 -13.54
CA ILE A 88 -8.76 1.09 -12.87
C ILE A 88 -9.94 0.41 -12.16
N CYS A 89 -10.85 1.16 -11.53
CA CYS A 89 -12.06 0.59 -10.93
C CYS A 89 -12.91 -0.15 -11.96
N LYS A 90 -13.11 0.44 -13.16
CA LYS A 90 -13.83 -0.23 -14.25
C LYS A 90 -13.13 -1.52 -14.68
N LYS A 91 -11.80 -1.50 -14.77
CA LYS A 91 -11.00 -2.67 -15.14
C LYS A 91 -11.12 -3.78 -14.09
N LEU A 92 -10.92 -3.45 -12.82
CA LEU A 92 -11.06 -4.38 -11.69
C LEU A 92 -12.49 -4.93 -11.57
N LYS A 93 -13.51 -4.12 -11.82
CA LYS A 93 -14.90 -4.60 -11.91
C LYS A 93 -15.07 -5.62 -13.03
N GLY A 94 -14.51 -5.35 -14.21
CA GLY A 94 -14.52 -6.29 -15.33
C GLY A 94 -13.87 -7.64 -15.00
N TRP A 95 -12.75 -7.62 -14.25
CA TRP A 95 -12.11 -8.84 -13.75
C TRP A 95 -12.96 -9.59 -12.72
N SER A 96 -13.53 -8.87 -11.76
CA SER A 96 -14.44 -9.42 -10.75
C SER A 96 -15.63 -10.11 -11.42
N ASP A 97 -16.25 -9.47 -12.41
CA ASP A 97 -17.37 -10.02 -13.19
C ASP A 97 -16.95 -11.23 -14.04
N LYS A 98 -15.82 -11.14 -14.74
CA LYS A 98 -15.29 -12.21 -15.60
C LYS A 98 -15.07 -13.50 -14.83
N TYR A 99 -14.55 -13.41 -13.60
CA TYR A 99 -14.19 -14.57 -12.79
C TYR A 99 -15.20 -14.91 -11.70
N ASN A 100 -16.29 -14.15 -11.58
CA ASN A 100 -17.31 -14.32 -10.55
C ASN A 100 -16.70 -14.36 -9.13
N VAL A 101 -15.81 -13.39 -8.85
CA VAL A 101 -15.20 -13.17 -7.53
C VAL A 101 -15.62 -11.80 -6.99
N THR A 102 -15.55 -11.62 -5.68
CA THR A 102 -15.97 -10.36 -5.03
C THR A 102 -15.09 -9.19 -5.49
N ALA A 103 -15.69 -8.01 -5.61
CA ALA A 103 -14.95 -6.79 -5.93
C ALA A 103 -13.91 -6.48 -4.84
N ALA A 104 -14.27 -6.73 -3.58
CA ALA A 104 -13.40 -6.60 -2.42
C ALA A 104 -12.10 -7.43 -2.56
N ASP A 105 -12.21 -8.71 -2.92
CA ASP A 105 -11.03 -9.55 -3.11
C ASP A 105 -10.26 -9.17 -4.38
N MET A 106 -10.95 -8.81 -5.46
CA MET A 106 -10.28 -8.40 -6.71
C MET A 106 -9.40 -7.16 -6.50
N ILE A 107 -9.85 -6.14 -5.74
CA ILE A 107 -9.04 -4.96 -5.40
C ILE A 107 -7.75 -5.37 -4.67
N GLN A 108 -7.86 -6.20 -3.63
CA GLN A 108 -6.72 -6.57 -2.79
C GLN A 108 -5.74 -7.50 -3.51
N PHE A 109 -6.27 -8.47 -4.27
CA PHE A 109 -5.45 -9.42 -5.02
C PHE A 109 -4.73 -8.74 -6.19
N ALA A 110 -5.39 -7.81 -6.89
CA ALA A 110 -4.77 -7.01 -7.93
C ALA A 110 -3.68 -6.12 -7.39
N ALA A 111 -3.87 -5.48 -6.24
CA ALA A 111 -2.84 -4.68 -5.61
C ALA A 111 -1.61 -5.52 -5.23
N ALA A 112 -1.80 -6.69 -4.60
CA ALA A 112 -0.69 -7.60 -4.27
C ALA A 112 0.08 -8.04 -5.52
N THR A 113 -0.63 -8.31 -6.62
CA THR A 113 -0.04 -8.67 -7.91
C THR A 113 0.71 -7.48 -8.53
N ALA A 114 0.15 -6.27 -8.49
CA ALA A 114 0.75 -5.06 -9.02
C ALA A 114 2.03 -4.67 -8.28
N ILE A 115 2.04 -4.74 -6.94
CA ILE A 115 3.25 -4.52 -6.12
C ILE A 115 4.35 -5.47 -6.60
N SER A 116 4.06 -6.77 -6.70
CA SER A 116 5.07 -7.75 -7.15
C SER A 116 5.47 -7.59 -8.63
N ALA A 117 4.61 -7.05 -9.48
CA ALA A 117 4.91 -6.83 -10.89
C ALA A 117 5.89 -5.66 -11.08
N CYS A 118 5.88 -4.69 -10.17
CA CYS A 118 6.83 -3.60 -10.15
C CYS A 118 8.24 -4.10 -9.74
N PRO A 119 9.29 -3.76 -10.49
CA PRO A 119 10.68 -4.01 -10.10
C PRO A 119 10.94 -3.57 -8.65
N LEU A 120 11.63 -4.42 -7.88
CA LEU A 120 11.89 -4.25 -6.43
C LEU A 120 10.67 -4.28 -5.50
N GLY A 121 9.46 -4.37 -6.03
CA GLY A 121 8.26 -4.42 -5.22
C GLY A 121 8.26 -5.63 -4.30
N PRO A 122 8.04 -5.44 -2.99
CA PRO A 122 8.06 -6.55 -2.05
C PRO A 122 6.85 -7.45 -2.23
N ARG A 123 7.04 -8.75 -2.04
CA ARG A 123 5.90 -9.68 -2.03
C ARG A 123 5.09 -9.49 -0.76
N VAL A 124 3.84 -9.11 -0.91
CA VAL A 124 2.85 -9.00 0.17
C VAL A 124 1.88 -10.19 0.15
N GLN A 125 1.10 -10.35 1.20
CA GLN A 125 0.07 -11.39 1.23
C GLN A 125 -1.06 -11.09 0.26
N ALA A 126 -1.62 -12.16 -0.31
CA ALA A 126 -2.87 -12.12 -1.04
C ALA A 126 -3.86 -13.05 -0.34
N LEU A 127 -4.70 -12.47 0.50
CA LEU A 127 -5.78 -13.18 1.18
C LEU A 127 -7.08 -12.95 0.42
N VAL A 128 -7.96 -13.94 0.37
CA VAL A 128 -9.27 -13.88 -0.32
C VAL A 128 -10.39 -14.42 0.57
N GLY A 129 -11.64 -14.13 0.27
CA GLY A 129 -12.83 -14.49 1.05
C GLY A 129 -13.57 -13.30 1.64
N ARG A 130 -13.28 -12.07 1.21
CA ARG A 130 -14.00 -10.86 1.65
C ARG A 130 -15.42 -10.87 1.09
N LYS A 131 -16.34 -10.31 1.87
CA LYS A 131 -17.72 -10.08 1.43
C LYS A 131 -17.84 -8.69 0.84
N ASP A 132 -18.47 -8.61 -0.31
CA ASP A 132 -18.82 -7.34 -0.93
C ASP A 132 -19.83 -6.55 -0.07
N SER A 133 -19.67 -5.23 -0.07
CA SER A 133 -20.54 -4.29 0.62
C SER A 133 -21.20 -3.35 -0.39
N SER A 134 -22.53 -3.20 -0.27
CA SER A 134 -23.29 -2.18 -1.01
C SER A 134 -23.42 -0.87 -0.25
N LYS A 135 -22.68 -0.71 0.86
CA LYS A 135 -22.70 0.49 1.70
C LYS A 135 -21.50 1.36 1.40
N ALA A 136 -21.76 2.52 0.81
CA ALA A 136 -20.71 3.46 0.48
C ALA A 136 -20.01 4.07 1.71
N ALA A 137 -18.73 4.40 1.58
CA ALA A 137 -17.98 5.22 2.52
C ALA A 137 -18.56 6.64 2.59
N PRO A 138 -18.45 7.30 3.76
CA PRO A 138 -18.82 8.70 3.90
C PRO A 138 -18.07 9.58 2.89
N VAL A 139 -18.75 10.55 2.28
CA VAL A 139 -18.14 11.48 1.33
C VAL A 139 -17.05 12.31 2.03
N GLY A 140 -15.92 12.53 1.35
CA GLY A 140 -14.82 13.37 1.85
C GLY A 140 -14.05 12.77 3.02
N SER A 141 -14.14 11.46 3.24
CA SER A 141 -13.47 10.77 4.36
C SER A 141 -12.08 10.22 4.03
N VAL A 142 -11.65 10.26 2.76
CA VAL A 142 -10.30 9.86 2.36
C VAL A 142 -9.29 10.96 2.73
N PRO A 143 -8.16 10.64 3.40
CA PRO A 143 -7.11 11.61 3.68
C PRO A 143 -6.64 12.34 2.40
N SER A 144 -6.61 13.66 2.46
CA SER A 144 -6.17 14.50 1.35
C SER A 144 -4.64 14.61 1.29
N SER A 145 -4.10 14.68 0.09
CA SER A 145 -2.71 15.08 -0.22
C SER A 145 -2.31 16.47 0.31
N ARG A 146 -3.31 17.31 0.62
CA ARG A 146 -3.16 18.63 1.26
C ARG A 146 -3.63 18.64 2.72
N GLY A 147 -3.88 17.45 3.26
CA GLY A 147 -4.31 17.24 4.63
C GLY A 147 -3.22 17.59 5.64
N THR A 148 -3.62 17.92 6.86
CA THR A 148 -2.69 18.12 7.96
C THR A 148 -2.11 16.79 8.43
N LEU A 149 -0.94 16.83 9.06
CA LEU A 149 -0.34 15.65 9.67
C LEU A 149 -1.27 15.00 10.72
N ILE A 150 -1.98 15.82 11.51
CA ILE A 150 -2.92 15.35 12.53
C ILE A 150 -4.06 14.56 11.89
N SER A 151 -4.65 15.08 10.80
CA SER A 151 -5.73 14.38 10.10
C SER A 151 -5.27 13.07 9.47
N ILE A 152 -4.08 13.05 8.86
CA ILE A 152 -3.55 11.85 8.20
C ILE A 152 -3.21 10.79 9.24
N LEU A 153 -2.36 11.12 10.22
CA LEU A 153 -1.98 10.16 11.27
C LEU A 153 -3.19 9.73 12.11
N GLY A 154 -4.17 10.62 12.33
CA GLY A 154 -5.41 10.29 13.02
C GLY A 154 -6.26 9.25 12.27
N ALA A 155 -6.40 9.39 10.95
CA ALA A 155 -7.18 8.45 10.13
C ALA A 155 -6.58 7.04 10.15
N PHE A 156 -5.26 6.93 9.98
CA PHE A 156 -4.54 5.66 10.07
C PHE A 156 -4.49 5.11 11.50
N GLY A 157 -4.29 5.98 12.49
CA GLY A 157 -4.32 5.63 13.92
C GLY A 157 -5.66 5.04 14.36
N ALA A 158 -6.78 5.55 13.83
CA ALA A 158 -8.11 4.99 14.05
C ALA A 158 -8.27 3.55 13.50
N LYS A 159 -7.37 3.11 12.61
CA LYS A 159 -7.28 1.73 12.10
C LYS A 159 -6.16 0.92 12.76
N GLY A 160 -5.51 1.46 13.79
CA GLY A 160 -4.46 0.78 14.56
C GLY A 160 -3.05 0.87 13.97
N PHE A 161 -2.79 1.85 13.09
CA PHE A 161 -1.47 2.06 12.49
C PHE A 161 -0.70 3.14 13.24
N SER A 162 0.59 2.85 13.51
CA SER A 162 1.52 3.82 14.08
C SER A 162 1.99 4.83 13.03
N ALA A 163 2.63 5.92 13.48
CA ALA A 163 3.25 6.88 12.56
C ALA A 163 4.31 6.21 11.65
N ASP A 164 5.05 5.25 12.18
CA ASP A 164 6.05 4.48 11.42
C ASP A 164 5.40 3.60 10.35
N ASP A 165 4.24 3.00 10.65
CA ASP A 165 3.49 2.24 9.65
C ASP A 165 2.95 3.13 8.54
N VAL A 166 2.48 4.34 8.87
CA VAL A 166 2.05 5.32 7.87
C VAL A 166 3.21 5.67 6.95
N VAL A 167 4.37 5.98 7.52
CA VAL A 167 5.58 6.26 6.72
C VAL A 167 5.93 5.07 5.85
N ALA A 168 5.87 3.83 6.36
CA ALA A 168 6.15 2.64 5.56
C ALA A 168 5.20 2.51 4.36
N LEU A 169 3.89 2.72 4.59
CA LEU A 169 2.85 2.67 3.56
C LEU A 169 3.00 3.77 2.50
N MET A 170 3.55 4.95 2.84
CA MET A 170 3.86 5.99 1.84
C MET A 170 4.83 5.52 0.77
N GLY A 171 5.54 4.40 0.97
CA GLY A 171 6.35 3.77 -0.07
C GLY A 171 5.58 3.49 -1.36
N THR A 172 4.24 3.33 -1.34
CA THR A 172 3.43 3.24 -2.57
C THR A 172 3.60 4.42 -3.52
N HIS A 173 4.00 5.59 -3.02
CA HIS A 173 4.26 6.76 -3.83
C HIS A 173 5.53 6.65 -4.69
N SER A 174 6.41 5.66 -4.45
CA SER A 174 7.55 5.37 -5.34
C SER A 174 7.12 4.88 -6.73
N VAL A 175 5.90 4.37 -6.86
CA VAL A 175 5.33 3.97 -8.15
C VAL A 175 4.04 4.73 -8.44
N ALA A 176 4.10 6.07 -8.33
CA ALA A 176 2.94 6.94 -8.45
C ALA A 176 3.21 8.20 -9.28
N LEU A 177 2.14 8.66 -9.93
CA LEU A 177 2.06 9.92 -10.66
C LEU A 177 0.83 10.69 -10.20
N GLN A 178 0.91 12.02 -10.25
CA GLN A 178 -0.21 12.91 -9.98
C GLN A 178 -0.77 13.47 -11.29
N PHE A 179 -2.09 13.43 -11.44
CA PHE A 179 -2.81 14.06 -12.56
C PHE A 179 -3.81 15.13 -12.10
N ASN A 180 -4.24 15.05 -10.84
CA ASN A 180 -5.38 15.81 -10.32
C ASN A 180 -5.04 16.67 -9.09
N ASP A 181 -3.86 16.51 -8.46
CA ASP A 181 -3.49 17.36 -7.32
C ASP A 181 -3.19 18.78 -7.79
N ASP A 182 -2.33 18.88 -8.80
CA ASP A 182 -2.06 20.08 -9.55
C ASP A 182 -2.23 19.79 -11.05
N PRO A 183 -3.41 20.12 -11.62
CA PRO A 183 -3.68 19.91 -13.04
C PRO A 183 -2.69 20.61 -13.98
N SER A 184 -2.00 21.67 -13.54
CA SER A 184 -0.98 22.34 -14.35
C SER A 184 0.31 21.53 -14.49
N GLN A 185 0.50 20.54 -13.62
CA GLN A 185 1.66 19.65 -13.58
C GLN A 185 1.27 18.17 -13.79
N ALA A 186 0.10 17.93 -14.39
CA ALA A 186 -0.43 16.58 -14.58
C ALA A 186 0.56 15.65 -15.30
N GLY A 187 0.66 14.41 -14.81
CA GLY A 187 1.60 13.40 -15.29
C GLY A 187 2.99 13.46 -14.65
N LYS A 188 3.24 14.37 -13.70
CA LYS A 188 4.48 14.33 -12.90
C LYS A 188 4.45 13.16 -11.92
N SER A 189 5.55 12.42 -11.88
CA SER A 189 5.79 11.36 -10.90
C SER A 189 6.18 11.92 -9.53
N LEU A 190 5.93 11.12 -8.48
CA LEU A 190 6.27 11.49 -7.10
C LEU A 190 7.73 11.19 -6.74
N ASP A 191 8.45 10.48 -7.62
CA ASP A 191 9.91 10.33 -7.62
C ASP A 191 10.43 10.22 -9.07
N SER A 192 11.74 10.13 -9.26
CA SER A 192 12.38 10.02 -10.60
C SER A 192 12.32 8.63 -11.21
N THR A 193 11.82 7.62 -10.50
CA THR A 193 11.79 6.20 -10.90
C THR A 193 10.39 5.58 -10.79
N PRO A 194 9.32 6.18 -11.36
CA PRO A 194 7.92 5.82 -11.06
C PRO A 194 7.49 4.41 -11.50
N SER A 195 8.35 3.65 -12.16
CA SER A 195 8.10 2.25 -12.54
C SER A 195 9.00 1.28 -11.78
N THR A 196 9.72 1.73 -10.75
CA THR A 196 10.56 0.91 -9.87
C THR A 196 10.16 1.20 -8.43
N TYR A 197 9.80 0.17 -7.69
CA TYR A 197 9.29 0.29 -6.34
C TYR A 197 10.46 0.26 -5.34
N ASP A 198 11.16 1.38 -5.24
CA ASP A 198 12.36 1.54 -4.42
C ASP A 198 12.23 2.67 -3.39
N ASN A 199 13.36 3.13 -2.87
CA ASN A 199 13.42 4.12 -1.80
C ASN A 199 13.77 5.52 -2.31
N THR A 200 13.78 5.73 -3.63
CA THR A 200 14.05 7.03 -4.27
C THR A 200 13.04 8.07 -3.83
N PHE A 201 11.76 7.72 -3.74
CA PHE A 201 10.69 8.56 -3.17
C PHE A 201 11.06 9.19 -1.82
N TYR A 202 11.56 8.41 -0.86
CA TYR A 202 11.92 8.93 0.46
C TYR A 202 13.07 9.93 0.39
N LYS A 203 14.10 9.64 -0.42
CA LYS A 203 15.27 10.51 -0.61
C LYS A 203 14.87 11.82 -1.27
N GLU A 204 14.22 11.73 -2.43
CA GLU A 204 13.92 12.91 -3.25
C GLU A 204 12.88 13.82 -2.60
N THR A 205 11.91 13.26 -1.88
CA THR A 205 10.97 14.07 -1.09
C THR A 205 11.67 14.80 0.06
N LYS A 206 12.64 14.15 0.71
CA LYS A 206 13.39 14.78 1.82
C LYS A 206 14.34 15.87 1.32
N ASP A 207 14.97 15.64 0.17
CA ASP A 207 15.93 16.54 -0.44
C ASP A 207 15.26 17.67 -1.28
N GLY A 208 13.96 17.55 -1.55
CA GLY A 208 13.20 18.51 -2.37
C GLY A 208 13.56 18.43 -3.86
N THR A 209 13.99 17.25 -4.33
CA THR A 209 14.46 17.01 -5.71
C THR A 209 13.49 16.17 -6.54
N ALA A 210 12.41 15.67 -5.93
CA ALA A 210 11.40 14.89 -6.62
C ALA A 210 10.76 15.70 -7.77
N PRO A 211 10.33 15.06 -8.88
CA PRO A 211 9.65 15.76 -9.97
C PRO A 211 8.37 16.48 -9.53
N TYR A 212 7.70 15.96 -8.49
CA TYR A 212 6.60 16.58 -7.78
C TYR A 212 6.52 16.02 -6.36
N SER A 213 6.14 16.84 -5.37
CA SER A 213 5.90 16.38 -3.99
C SER A 213 4.54 16.83 -3.51
N LEU A 214 3.73 15.88 -3.02
CA LEU A 214 2.48 16.21 -2.35
C LEU A 214 2.79 16.94 -1.03
N GLN A 215 1.94 17.90 -0.67
CA GLN A 215 2.12 18.66 0.57
C GLN A 215 2.19 17.74 1.80
N SER A 216 1.33 16.71 1.86
CA SER A 216 1.31 15.70 2.92
C SER A 216 2.66 14.98 3.08
N ASP A 217 3.30 14.65 1.96
CA ASP A 217 4.54 13.87 1.94
C ASP A 217 5.70 14.72 2.46
N VAL A 218 5.73 16.00 2.07
CA VAL A 218 6.69 16.98 2.62
C VAL A 218 6.49 17.19 4.12
N LEU A 219 5.25 17.20 4.61
CA LEU A 219 4.96 17.30 6.05
C LEU A 219 5.41 16.05 6.81
N LEU A 220 5.13 14.86 6.27
CA LEU A 220 5.55 13.57 6.84
C LEU A 220 7.08 13.43 6.85
N SER A 221 7.78 13.91 5.82
CA SER A 221 9.24 13.80 5.74
C SER A 221 9.99 14.70 6.74
N ASN A 222 9.33 15.73 7.27
CA ASN A 222 9.95 16.75 8.13
C ASN A 222 9.45 16.80 9.58
N SER A 223 8.32 16.14 9.89
CA SER A 223 7.76 16.15 11.25
C SER A 223 8.61 15.39 12.26
N SER A 224 8.67 15.85 13.51
CA SER A 224 9.37 15.15 14.60
C SER A 224 8.80 13.75 14.90
N GLN A 225 7.56 13.47 14.49
CA GLN A 225 6.91 12.16 14.68
C GLN A 225 7.37 11.12 13.66
N THR A 226 7.79 11.55 12.47
CA THR A 226 7.95 10.65 11.30
C THR A 226 9.30 10.79 10.60
N ALA A 227 10.00 11.93 10.75
CA ALA A 227 11.21 12.23 10.01
C ALA A 227 12.35 11.22 10.26
N LYS A 228 12.47 10.68 11.48
CA LYS A 228 13.48 9.66 11.79
C LYS A 228 13.26 8.39 10.97
N THR A 229 12.03 7.89 10.95
CA THR A 229 11.64 6.69 10.20
C THR A 229 11.72 6.94 8.70
N TRP A 230 11.31 8.13 8.24
CA TRP A 230 11.47 8.56 6.86
C TRP A 230 12.93 8.49 6.39
N SER A 231 13.85 9.07 7.16
CA SER A 231 15.29 9.01 6.86
C SER A 231 15.83 7.57 6.92
N SER A 232 15.38 6.77 7.88
CA SER A 232 15.77 5.35 7.95
C SER A 232 15.38 4.59 6.69
N PHE A 233 14.17 4.81 6.16
CA PHE A 233 13.73 4.18 4.92
C PHE A 233 14.38 4.77 3.68
N ALA A 234 14.78 6.04 3.69
CA ALA A 234 15.60 6.59 2.61
C ALA A 234 16.93 5.81 2.48
N ASP A 235 17.55 5.44 3.60
CA ASP A 235 18.88 4.81 3.59
C ASP A 235 18.86 3.27 3.49
N ASP A 236 17.81 2.62 4.01
CA ASP A 236 17.74 1.16 4.13
C ASP A 236 16.47 0.58 3.49
N ALA A 237 16.65 0.03 2.28
CA ALA A 237 15.60 -0.61 1.51
C ALA A 237 15.07 -1.91 2.15
N ASP A 238 15.90 -2.65 2.89
CA ASP A 238 15.48 -3.89 3.54
C ASP A 238 14.65 -3.57 4.79
N ALA A 239 15.05 -2.56 5.57
CA ALA A 239 14.25 -2.05 6.69
C ALA A 239 12.88 -1.54 6.22
N TRP A 240 12.85 -0.74 5.14
CA TRP A 240 11.60 -0.29 4.55
C TRP A 240 10.74 -1.48 4.07
N SER A 241 11.31 -2.40 3.30
CA SER A 241 10.59 -3.55 2.75
C SER A 241 9.93 -4.41 3.84
N SER A 242 10.65 -4.65 4.95
CA SER A 242 10.12 -5.38 6.10
C SER A 242 8.98 -4.62 6.78
N ALA A 243 9.12 -3.30 6.99
CA ALA A 243 8.08 -2.49 7.61
C ALA A 243 6.83 -2.37 6.72
N PHE A 244 7.04 -2.13 5.41
CA PHE A 244 5.98 -2.02 4.42
C PHE A 244 5.17 -3.31 4.32
N THR A 245 5.81 -4.47 4.18
CA THR A 245 5.08 -5.75 4.11
C THR A 245 4.27 -6.02 5.37
N GLY A 246 4.84 -5.74 6.55
CA GLY A 246 4.13 -5.85 7.82
C GLY A 246 2.90 -4.93 7.90
N ALA A 247 3.04 -3.66 7.53
CA ALA A 247 1.95 -2.68 7.53
C ALA A 247 0.90 -3.00 6.47
N TRP A 248 1.31 -3.28 5.23
CA TRP A 248 0.42 -3.62 4.12
C TRP A 248 -0.45 -4.83 4.43
N ASN A 249 0.12 -5.90 4.99
CA ASN A 249 -0.62 -7.12 5.31
C ASN A 249 -1.72 -6.85 6.36
N ARG A 250 -1.50 -5.94 7.31
CA ARG A 250 -2.55 -5.48 8.24
C ARG A 250 -3.55 -4.56 7.55
N PHE A 251 -3.09 -3.71 6.65
CA PHE A 251 -3.93 -2.76 5.91
C PHE A 251 -4.94 -3.48 5.02
N ALA A 252 -4.48 -4.49 4.28
CA ALA A 252 -5.29 -5.26 3.35
C ALA A 252 -6.43 -6.07 4.00
N VAL A 253 -6.46 -6.16 5.34
CA VAL A 253 -7.49 -6.89 6.09
C VAL A 253 -8.34 -5.98 6.98
N ILE A 254 -8.22 -4.65 6.87
CA ILE A 254 -9.08 -3.72 7.63
C ILE A 254 -10.55 -4.06 7.36
N GLY A 255 -11.35 -4.18 8.43
CA GLY A 255 -12.77 -4.51 8.34
C GLY A 255 -13.07 -6.00 8.10
N SER A 256 -12.05 -6.85 7.96
CA SER A 256 -12.21 -8.30 7.79
C SER A 256 -11.69 -9.08 8.99
N ASP A 257 -12.26 -10.25 9.23
CA ASP A 257 -11.70 -11.25 10.14
C ASP A 257 -10.65 -12.07 9.38
N ALA A 258 -9.37 -11.70 9.52
CA ALA A 258 -8.26 -12.32 8.80
C ALA A 258 -8.19 -13.85 9.03
N SER A 259 -8.67 -14.35 10.17
CA SER A 259 -8.67 -15.79 10.47
C SER A 259 -9.62 -16.61 9.58
N LYS A 260 -10.60 -15.92 8.94
CA LYS A 260 -11.58 -16.50 8.01
C LYS A 260 -11.20 -16.32 6.55
N LEU A 261 -10.14 -15.57 6.25
CA LEU A 261 -9.66 -15.40 4.90
C LEU A 261 -8.77 -16.58 4.50
N GLN A 262 -8.77 -16.87 3.21
CA GLN A 262 -7.94 -17.90 2.60
C GLN A 262 -6.64 -17.29 2.11
N ASP A 263 -5.51 -17.92 2.47
CA ASP A 263 -4.20 -17.54 1.96
C ASP A 263 -4.00 -18.04 0.52
N CYS A 264 -3.85 -17.10 -0.41
CA CYS A 264 -3.53 -17.29 -1.82
C CYS A 264 -2.17 -16.68 -2.19
N SER A 265 -1.35 -16.31 -1.19
CA SER A 265 -0.08 -15.61 -1.41
C SER A 265 0.88 -16.39 -2.28
N SER A 266 0.78 -17.73 -2.32
CA SER A 266 1.56 -18.62 -3.19
C SER A 266 1.43 -18.28 -4.68
N LEU A 267 0.33 -17.65 -5.10
CA LEU A 267 0.05 -17.25 -6.48
C LEU A 267 0.67 -15.89 -6.86
N ILE A 268 1.10 -15.10 -5.87
CA ILE A 268 1.83 -13.86 -6.10
C ILE A 268 3.30 -14.22 -6.37
N PRO A 269 3.87 -13.84 -7.52
CA PRO A 269 5.24 -14.18 -7.85
C PRO A 269 6.21 -13.41 -6.94
N SER A 270 7.49 -13.73 -7.03
CA SER A 270 8.53 -12.83 -6.53
C SER A 270 8.79 -11.76 -7.59
N SER A 271 9.19 -10.55 -7.18
CA SER A 271 9.49 -9.47 -8.13
C SER A 271 10.49 -9.90 -9.21
N SER A 272 10.22 -9.52 -10.46
CA SER A 272 10.99 -9.90 -11.65
C SER A 272 12.46 -9.44 -11.64
N ALA A 273 12.80 -8.44 -10.82
CA ALA A 273 14.17 -7.97 -10.64
C ALA A 273 14.85 -8.66 -9.44
N SER A 274 15.81 -9.56 -9.71
CA SER A 274 16.72 -10.04 -8.68
C SER A 274 17.59 -8.89 -8.16
N LYS A 275 17.65 -8.70 -6.83
CA LYS A 275 18.60 -7.79 -6.15
C LYS A 275 20.04 -7.92 -6.71
N LYS A 276 20.46 -9.12 -7.11
CA LYS A 276 21.78 -9.37 -7.74
C LYS A 276 21.94 -8.73 -9.13
N ARG A 277 20.91 -8.80 -9.97
CA ARG A 277 20.94 -8.27 -11.34
C ARG A 277 20.93 -6.74 -11.35
N GLN A 278 20.29 -6.13 -10.35
CA GLN A 278 20.36 -4.69 -10.14
C GLN A 278 21.65 -4.23 -9.47
N ALA A 279 22.18 -4.95 -8.47
CA ALA A 279 23.52 -4.63 -7.93
C ALA A 279 24.58 -4.65 -9.03
N PHE A 280 24.46 -5.58 -9.99
CA PHE A 280 25.29 -5.62 -11.18
C PHE A 280 25.05 -4.40 -12.10
N ASN A 281 23.79 -4.09 -12.45
CA ASN A 281 23.46 -2.96 -13.33
C ASN A 281 23.83 -1.60 -12.70
N ALA A 282 23.55 -1.38 -11.42
CA ALA A 282 23.91 -0.15 -10.71
C ALA A 282 25.43 0.03 -10.62
N ARG A 283 26.17 -1.06 -10.37
CA ARG A 283 27.64 -1.04 -10.40
C ARG A 283 28.16 -0.76 -11.81
N PHE A 284 27.54 -1.34 -12.83
CA PHE A 284 27.87 -1.10 -14.23
C PHE A 284 27.60 0.36 -14.65
N THR A 285 26.42 0.90 -14.35
CA THR A 285 26.05 2.29 -14.64
C THR A 285 26.97 3.27 -13.91
N LYS A 286 27.25 3.06 -12.62
CA LYS A 286 28.21 3.88 -11.86
C LYS A 286 29.61 3.86 -12.48
N MET A 287 30.04 2.70 -12.99
CA MET A 287 31.34 2.56 -13.66
C MET A 287 31.36 3.29 -15.01
N MET A 288 30.28 3.23 -15.78
CA MET A 288 30.15 3.94 -17.06
C MET A 288 30.07 5.46 -16.85
N SER A 289 29.27 5.94 -15.90
CA SER A 289 29.19 7.37 -15.56
C SER A 289 30.51 7.93 -15.02
N ALA A 290 31.35 7.13 -14.36
CA ALA A 290 32.70 7.54 -13.95
C ALA A 290 33.69 7.56 -15.13
N LYS A 291 33.45 6.77 -16.18
CA LYS A 291 34.32 6.62 -17.35
C LYS A 291 34.03 7.65 -18.45
N PHE A 292 32.87 8.29 -18.44
CA PHE A 292 32.41 9.27 -19.43
C PHE A 292 32.17 10.68 -18.86
N ARG A 293 32.68 11.00 -17.67
CA ARG A 293 32.80 12.41 -17.25
C ARG A 293 33.88 13.08 -18.11
N VAL A 294 33.44 13.97 -19.00
CA VAL A 294 34.25 15.10 -19.49
C VAL A 294 34.18 16.21 -18.44
#